data_AF-A0A1G0D9P1-F1
#
_entry.id   AF-A0A1G0D9P1-F1
#
_cell.length_a   1.000
_cell.length_b   1.000
_cell.length_c   1.000
_cell.angle_alpha   90.00
_cell.angle_beta   90.00
_cell.angle_gamma   90.00
#
_symmetry.space_group_name_H-M   'P 1'
#
loop_
_entity.id
_entity.type
_entity.pdbx_description
1 polymer ?
#
loop_
_entity_poly.entity_id
_entity_poly.type
_entity_poly.pdbx_seq_one_letter_code
_entity_poly.pdbx_strand_id
1 'polypeptide(L)'
;MGTLTLRLSEKLDRQLNALAAQTHQNRSELVRTALEIFLRDQKQKQFMDALVSEAKAAYADESVRREAREIAEDFLPLDNEALDLAEGRKPGDPEPKQWWK
;
A
#
# COMPACT_ATOMS: atom_id res chain seq x y z
N MET A 1 -12.46 4.93 28.20
CA MET A 1 -11.05 5.35 28.15
C MET A 1 -10.27 4.44 29.09
N GLY A 2 -9.17 3.84 28.64
CA GLY A 2 -8.29 3.01 29.47
C GLY A 2 -6.98 3.73 29.77
N THR A 3 -6.36 3.43 30.91
CA THR A 3 -5.04 3.96 31.28
C THR A 3 -3.98 2.94 30.92
N LEU A 4 -2.91 3.39 30.26
CA LEU A 4 -1.75 2.57 29.91
C LEU A 4 -0.51 3.16 30.57
N THR A 5 0.16 2.38 31.42
CA THR A 5 1.44 2.77 32.05
C THR A 5 2.57 2.01 31.35
N LEU A 6 3.50 2.75 30.76
CA LEU A 6 4.64 2.21 30.02
C LEU A 6 5.94 2.72 30.63
N ARG A 7 6.94 1.85 30.75
CA ARG A 7 8.32 2.27 31.01
C ARG A 7 9.02 2.47 29.67
N LEU A 8 9.52 3.67 29.45
CA LEU A 8 10.27 4.02 28.26
C LEU A 8 11.77 3.92 28.56
N SER A 9 12.57 3.64 27.52
CA SER A 9 14.02 3.82 27.64
C SER A 9 14.35 5.31 27.76
N GLU A 10 15.42 5.63 28.47
CA GLU A 10 15.92 7.02 28.63
C GLU A 10 16.05 7.77 27.29
N LYS A 11 16.50 7.05 26.25
CA LYS A 11 16.62 7.60 24.89
C LYS A 11 15.25 8.01 24.34
N LEU A 12 14.26 7.13 24.42
CA LEU A 12 12.93 7.38 23.89
C LEU A 12 12.20 8.46 24.68
N ASP A 13 12.40 8.51 26.00
CA ASP A 13 11.84 9.56 26.85
C ASP A 13 12.36 10.95 26.44
N ARG A 14 13.67 11.10 26.24
CA ARG A 14 14.27 12.35 25.75
C ARG A 14 13.75 12.75 24.38
N GLN A 15 13.64 11.80 23.44
CA GLN A 15 13.10 12.06 22.11
C GLN A 15 11.64 12.51 22.15
N LEU A 16 10.81 11.87 23.00
CA LEU A 16 9.41 12.24 23.17
C LEU A 16 9.26 13.64 23.78
N ASN A 17 10.10 13.98 24.77
CA ASN A 17 10.10 15.32 25.37
C ASN A 17 10.50 16.40 24.35
N ALA A 18 11.52 16.14 23.53
CA ALA A 18 11.95 17.06 22.48
C ALA A 18 10.87 17.26 21.41
N LEU A 19 10.23 16.17 20.98
CA LEU A 19 9.14 16.24 20.00
C LEU A 19 7.93 17.00 20.56
N ALA A 20 7.54 16.72 21.82
CA ALA A 20 6.46 17.45 22.50
C ALA A 20 6.72 18.96 22.57
N ALA A 21 7.97 19.36 22.87
CA ALA A 21 8.37 20.76 22.89
C ALA A 21 8.30 21.40 21.50
N GLN A 22 8.70 20.67 20.45
CA GLN A 22 8.71 21.16 19.07
C GLN A 22 7.30 21.27 18.46
N THR A 23 6.42 20.32 18.75
CA THR A 23 5.07 20.29 18.19
C THR A 23 4.03 21.00 19.07
N HIS A 24 4.43 21.51 20.24
CA HIS A 24 3.56 22.09 21.26
C HIS A 24 2.41 21.16 21.69
N GLN A 25 2.66 19.85 21.68
CA GLN A 25 1.70 18.81 22.05
C GLN A 25 2.06 18.13 23.36
N ASN A 26 1.05 17.56 24.02
CA ASN A 26 1.28 16.78 25.22
C ASN A 26 1.88 15.40 24.88
N ARG A 27 2.77 14.90 25.74
CA ARG A 27 3.37 13.56 25.59
C ARG A 27 2.33 12.46 25.41
N SER A 28 1.23 12.53 26.17
CA SER A 28 0.15 11.55 26.11
C SER A 28 -0.61 11.58 24.80
N GLU A 29 -0.74 12.74 24.16
CA GLU A 29 -1.32 12.89 22.83
C GLU A 29 -0.41 12.32 21.76
N LEU A 30 0.88 12.66 21.79
CA LEU A 30 1.88 12.11 20.87
C LEU A 30 1.93 10.59 20.93
N VAL A 31 1.95 10.00 22.14
CA VAL A 31 1.94 8.55 22.32
C VAL A 31 0.65 7.93 21.80
N ARG A 32 -0.50 8.56 22.05
CA ARG A 32 -1.79 8.06 21.54
C ARG A 32 -1.82 8.06 20.01
N THR A 33 -1.45 9.17 19.39
CA THR A 33 -1.40 9.30 17.93
C THR A 33 -0.43 8.28 17.31
N ALA A 34 0.76 8.12 17.90
CA ALA A 34 1.73 7.14 17.44
C ALA A 34 1.18 5.70 17.55
N LEU A 35 0.48 5.37 18.64
CA LEU A 35 -0.16 4.07 18.83
C LEU A 35 -1.29 3.83 17.81
N GLU A 36 -2.12 4.84 17.53
CA GLU A 36 -3.19 4.74 16.54
C GLU A 36 -2.64 4.47 15.14
N ILE A 37 -1.60 5.21 14.74
CA ILE A 37 -0.91 5.00 13.46
C ILE A 37 -0.31 3.61 13.41
N PHE A 38 0.44 3.22 14.45
CA PHE A 38 1.07 1.90 14.51
C PHE A 38 0.04 0.76 14.41
N LEU A 39 -1.07 0.85 15.14
CA LEU A 39 -2.12 -0.16 15.10
C LEU A 39 -2.80 -0.24 13.73
N ARG A 40 -3.05 0.90 13.09
CA ARG A 40 -3.61 0.95 11.73
C ARG A 40 -2.64 0.30 10.74
N ASP A 41 -1.38 0.68 10.78
CA ASP A 41 -0.37 0.22 9.85
C ASP A 41 -0.09 -1.28 10.04
N GLN A 42 -0.08 -1.78 11.29
CA GLN A 42 0.00 -3.22 11.57
C GLN A 42 -1.20 -3.99 11.01
N LYS A 43 -2.43 -3.48 11.19
CA LYS A 43 -3.63 -4.12 10.62
C LYS A 43 -3.58 -4.16 9.10
N GLN A 44 -3.21 -3.04 8.48
CA GLN A 44 -3.07 -2.97 7.02
C GLN A 44 -1.99 -3.94 6.54
N LYS A 45 -0.84 -3.98 7.21
CA LYS A 45 0.23 -4.92 6.89
C LYS A 45 -0.24 -6.37 6.97
N GLN A 46 -0.87 -6.76 8.08
CA GLN A 46 -1.37 -8.13 8.26
C GLN A 46 -2.38 -8.50 7.18
N PHE A 47 -3.29 -7.57 6.84
CA PHE A 47 -4.26 -7.79 5.78
C PHE A 47 -3.58 -7.99 4.42
N MET A 48 -2.63 -7.11 4.06
CA MET A 48 -1.90 -7.22 2.79
C MET A 48 -1.03 -8.48 2.72
N ASP A 49 -0.38 -8.84 3.83
CA ASP A 49 0.43 -10.06 3.91
C ASP A 49 -0.45 -11.31 3.70
N ALA A 50 -1.66 -11.34 4.30
CA ALA A 50 -2.62 -12.41 4.10
C ALA A 50 -3.13 -12.46 2.65
N LEU A 51 -3.47 -11.31 2.07
CA LEU A 51 -3.90 -11.21 0.67
C LEU A 51 -2.83 -11.72 -0.30
N VAL A 52 -1.57 -11.32 -0.11
CA VAL A 52 -0.44 -11.77 -0.94
C VAL A 52 -0.19 -13.27 -0.76
N SER A 53 -0.33 -13.78 0.46
CA SER A 53 -0.20 -15.22 0.72
C SER A 53 -1.27 -16.02 -0.02
N GLU A 54 -2.53 -15.58 0.05
CA GLU A 54 -3.65 -16.22 -0.64
C GLU A 54 -3.47 -16.16 -2.16
N ALA A 55 -3.12 -15.00 -2.71
CA ALA A 55 -2.85 -14.85 -4.13
C ALA A 55 -1.72 -15.79 -4.60
N LYS A 56 -0.62 -15.88 -3.83
CA LYS A 56 0.48 -16.81 -4.15
C LYS A 56 0.03 -18.28 -4.11
N ALA A 57 -0.83 -18.65 -3.17
CA ALA A 57 -1.38 -20.00 -3.08
C ALA A 57 -2.30 -20.30 -4.27
N ALA A 58 -3.20 -19.38 -4.63
CA ALA A 58 -4.09 -19.51 -5.77
C ALA A 58 -3.31 -19.63 -7.09
N TYR A 59 -2.37 -18.71 -7.33
CA TYR A 59 -1.51 -18.74 -8.50
C TYR A 59 -0.43 -19.83 -8.47
N ALA A 60 -0.34 -20.65 -7.42
CA ALA A 60 0.46 -21.88 -7.48
C ALA A 60 -0.24 -22.97 -8.32
N ASP A 61 -1.56 -22.88 -8.48
CA ASP A 61 -2.36 -23.73 -9.36
C ASP A 61 -2.22 -23.29 -10.84
N GLU A 62 -1.88 -24.23 -11.72
CA GLU A 62 -1.72 -23.97 -13.15
C GLU A 62 -3.05 -23.63 -13.83
N SER A 63 -4.16 -24.20 -13.37
CA SER A 63 -5.49 -23.91 -13.94
C SER A 63 -5.88 -22.45 -13.73
N VAL A 64 -5.65 -21.94 -12.52
CA VAL A 64 -5.88 -20.52 -12.15
C VAL A 64 -4.95 -19.60 -12.93
N ARG A 65 -3.66 -19.96 -13.09
CA ARG A 65 -2.72 -19.20 -13.92
C ARG A 65 -3.18 -19.11 -15.37
N ARG A 66 -3.63 -20.23 -15.94
CA ARG A 66 -4.09 -20.29 -17.33
C ARG A 66 -5.33 -19.45 -17.53
N GLU A 67 -6.34 -19.59 -16.69
CA GLU A 67 -7.58 -18.80 -16.77
C GLU A 67 -7.29 -17.29 -16.64
N ALA A 68 -6.46 -16.89 -15.68
CA ALA A 68 -6.08 -15.49 -15.53
C ALA A 68 -5.35 -14.94 -16.76
N ARG A 69 -4.55 -15.78 -17.45
CA ARG A 69 -3.87 -15.41 -18.69
C ARG A 69 -4.85 -15.28 -19.85
N GLU A 70 -5.78 -16.21 -20.00
CA GLU A 70 -6.83 -16.16 -21.02
C GLU A 70 -7.66 -14.86 -20.87
N ILE A 71 -8.08 -14.53 -19.65
CA ILE A 71 -8.76 -13.26 -19.35
C ILE A 71 -7.90 -12.05 -19.74
N ALA A 72 -6.61 -12.05 -19.37
CA ALA A 72 -5.73 -10.93 -19.71
C ALA A 72 -5.53 -10.78 -21.24
N GLU A 73 -5.45 -11.89 -21.97
CA GLU A 73 -5.32 -11.91 -23.43
C GLU A 73 -6.60 -11.42 -24.12
N ASP A 74 -7.78 -11.82 -23.62
CA ASP A 74 -9.09 -11.38 -24.14
C ASP A 74 -9.33 -9.87 -23.94
N PHE A 75 -8.86 -9.30 -22.83
CA PHE A 75 -9.06 -7.89 -22.50
C PHE A 75 -7.98 -6.95 -23.05
N LEU A 76 -6.82 -7.46 -23.46
CA LEU A 76 -5.70 -6.65 -23.96
C LEU A 76 -6.10 -5.67 -25.09
N PRO A 77 -6.91 -6.05 -26.10
CA PRO A 77 -7.34 -5.10 -27.13
C PRO A 77 -8.20 -3.97 -26.56
N LEU A 78 -9.14 -4.30 -25.66
CA LEU A 78 -10.07 -3.33 -25.05
C LEU A 78 -9.33 -2.36 -24.14
N ASP A 79 -8.37 -2.85 -23.36
CA ASP A 79 -7.54 -2.02 -22.47
C ASP A 79 -6.67 -1.05 -23.29
N ASN A 80 -6.11 -1.51 -24.41
CA ASN A 80 -5.33 -0.66 -25.32
C ASN A 80 -6.21 0.41 -26.00
N GLU A 81 -7.41 0.05 -26.46
CA GLU A 81 -8.37 1.01 -27.03
C GLU A 81 -8.78 2.06 -25.99
N ALA A 82 -9.07 1.64 -24.75
CA ALA A 82 -9.41 2.55 -23.66
C ALA A 82 -8.24 3.49 -23.32
N LEU A 83 -7.01 2.98 -23.33
CA LEU A 83 -5.80 3.77 -23.12
C LEU A 83 -5.58 4.78 -24.24
N ASP A 84 -5.69 4.38 -25.50
CA ASP A 84 -5.57 5.27 -26.66
C ASP A 84 -6.59 6.41 -26.60
N LEU A 85 -7.84 6.12 -26.21
CA LEU A 85 -8.87 7.14 -25.98
C LEU A 85 -8.52 8.10 -24.84
N ALA A 86 -8.00 7.58 -23.72
CA ALA A 86 -7.61 8.39 -22.56
C ALA A 86 -6.39 9.30 -22.88
N GLU A 87 -5.46 8.81 -23.70
CA GLU A 87 -4.27 9.56 -24.15
C GLU A 87 -4.56 10.45 -25.37
N GLY A 88 -5.77 10.38 -25.93
CA GLY A 88 -6.18 11.19 -27.07
C GLY A 88 -5.52 10.77 -28.40
N ARG A 89 -5.02 9.53 -28.48
CA ARG A 89 -4.42 8.95 -29.69
C ARG A 89 -5.51 8.64 -30.72
N LYS A 90 -5.19 8.90 -31.99
CA LYS A 90 -6.07 8.61 -33.13
C LYS A 90 -5.64 7.33 -33.82
N PRO A 91 -6.57 6.60 -34.47
CA PRO A 91 -6.22 5.48 -35.32
C PRO A 91 -5.20 5.89 -36.38
N GLY A 92 -3.99 5.31 -36.31
CA GLY A 92 -2.86 5.63 -37.21
C GLY A 92 -1.74 6.47 -36.58
N ASP A 93 -1.88 6.94 -35.34
CA ASP A 93 -0.77 7.58 -34.62
C ASP A 93 0.34 6.57 -34.30
N PRO A 94 1.62 6.91 -34.48
CA PRO A 94 2.74 6.01 -34.22
C PRO A 94 2.73 5.53 -32.77
N GLU A 95 3.11 4.27 -32.54
CA GLU A 95 3.24 3.73 -31.18
C GLU A 95 4.21 4.61 -30.35
N PRO A 96 3.82 4.97 -29.11
CA PRO A 96 4.69 5.73 -28.23
C PRO A 96 5.96 4.93 -27.97
N LYS A 97 7.11 5.62 -27.96
CA LYS A 97 8.37 4.99 -27.60
C LYS A 97 8.25 4.39 -26.20
N GLN A 98 8.50 3.09 -26.06
CA GLN A 98 8.56 2.41 -24.77
C GLN A 98 9.58 3.12 -23.88
N TRP A 99 9.11 3.70 -22.78
CA TRP A 99 9.94 4.46 -21.83
C TRP A 99 10.63 3.56 -20.78
N TRP A 100 10.29 2.27 -20.76
CA TRP A 100 10.72 1.29 -19.75
C TRP A 100 11.80 0.30 -20.24
N LYS A 101 12.55 0.65 -21.29
CA LYS A 101 13.75 -0.10 -21.69
C LYS A 101 15.02 0.50 -21.11
#